data_AF-A0A957Q6S3-F1
#
_entry.id   AF-A0A957Q6S3-F1
#
_cell.length_a   1.000
_cell.length_b   1.000
_cell.length_c   1.000
_cell.angle_alpha   90.00
_cell.angle_beta   90.00
_cell.angle_gamma   90.00
#
_symmetry.space_group_name_H-M   'P 1'
#
loop_
_entity.id
_entity.type
_entity.pdbx_description
1 polymer ?
#
loop_
_entity_poly.entity_id
_entity_poly.type
_entity_poly.pdbx_seq_one_letter_code
_entity_poly.pdbx_strand_id
1 'polypeptide(L)'
;LQAMILTEEGGDRMVLTPSYHVFEMYKVHQDATLLPLDLQCDEYAYGDAKIPALTATASRNHEGIVHLSLSNLDPNHARSVTCNVRGIDAAKVSGRILTADAMNAHNTFDAPETVKPVAFDGAQLAGETLTVQLPAKAVVVLALHGQCVHNYCRTVAAPACSKIFRQ
;
A
#
# COMPACT_ATOMS: atom_id res chain seq x y z
N LEU A 1 11.11 -5.90 18.90
CA LEU A 1 9.64 -5.95 18.69
C LEU A 1 9.09 -4.55 18.97
N GLN A 2 8.33 -3.93 18.07
CA GLN A 2 7.64 -2.66 18.35
C GLN A 2 6.25 -2.93 18.95
N ALA A 3 5.78 -2.05 19.84
CA ALA A 3 4.46 -2.19 20.48
C ALA A 3 3.34 -1.64 19.59
N MET A 4 2.16 -2.26 19.66
CA MET A 4 0.97 -1.81 18.94
C MET A 4 0.33 -0.58 19.59
N ILE A 5 0.32 -0.58 20.92
CA ILE A 5 -0.34 0.45 21.73
C ILE A 5 0.65 0.83 22.82
N LEU A 6 0.81 2.13 23.06
CA LEU A 6 1.53 2.65 24.22
C LEU A 6 0.50 3.16 25.22
N THR A 7 0.71 2.83 26.50
CA THR A 7 -0.10 3.31 27.62
C THR A 7 0.77 4.16 28.53
N GLU A 8 0.24 5.30 28.98
CA GLU A 8 0.95 6.12 29.96
C GLU A 8 0.96 5.45 31.34
N GLU A 9 2.00 5.72 32.13
CA GLU A 9 2.06 5.34 33.52
C GLU A 9 0.83 5.91 34.28
N GLY A 10 0.12 5.04 35.00
CA GLY A 10 -1.17 5.39 35.63
C GLY A 10 -2.41 4.99 34.82
N GLY A 11 -2.26 4.67 33.53
CA GLY A 11 -3.28 3.94 32.74
C GLY A 11 -4.39 4.77 32.09
N ASP A 12 -4.42 6.09 32.30
CA ASP A 12 -5.52 6.95 31.82
C ASP A 12 -5.39 7.38 30.35
N ARG A 13 -4.18 7.29 29.77
CA ARG A 13 -3.92 7.66 28.37
C ARG A 13 -3.34 6.49 27.58
N MET A 14 -3.82 6.34 26.34
CA MET A 14 -3.28 5.39 25.37
C MET A 14 -3.07 6.05 24.01
N VAL A 15 -2.07 5.59 23.27
CA VAL A 15 -1.78 6.04 21.91
C VAL A 15 -1.52 4.85 20.99
N LEU A 16 -2.10 4.92 19.79
CA LEU A 16 -1.92 3.92 18.74
C LEU A 16 -0.62 4.22 17.99
N THR A 17 0.21 3.21 17.77
CA THR A 17 1.47 3.41 17.03
C THR A 17 1.25 3.34 15.52
N PRO A 18 2.18 3.88 14.72
CA PRO A 18 2.18 3.63 13.27
C PRO A 18 2.13 2.13 12.92
N SER A 19 2.77 1.27 13.73
CA SER A 19 2.70 -0.19 13.56
C SER A 19 1.28 -0.72 13.73
N TYR A 20 0.52 -0.24 14.73
CA TYR A 20 -0.90 -0.59 14.86
C TYR A 20 -1.70 -0.25 13.60
N HIS A 21 -1.48 0.95 13.07
CA HIS A 21 -2.20 1.41 11.89
C HIS A 21 -1.92 0.55 10.65
N VAL A 22 -0.66 0.12 10.43
CA VAL A 22 -0.35 -0.81 9.32
C VAL A 22 -1.09 -2.13 9.49
N PHE A 23 -1.08 -2.72 10.70
CA PHE A 23 -1.82 -3.97 10.95
C PHE A 23 -3.32 -3.79 10.78
N GLU A 24 -3.88 -2.67 11.21
CA GLU A 24 -5.29 -2.35 11.01
C GLU A 24 -5.64 -2.25 9.52
N MET A 25 -4.83 -1.54 8.74
CA MET A 25 -5.00 -1.43 7.29
C MET A 25 -4.87 -2.78 6.59
N TYR A 26 -4.02 -3.69 7.08
CA TYR A 26 -3.77 -4.99 6.48
C TYR A 26 -4.76 -6.08 6.91
N LYS A 27 -5.75 -5.79 7.77
CA LYS A 27 -6.81 -6.75 8.16
C LYS A 27 -7.54 -7.36 6.95
N VAL A 28 -7.66 -6.61 5.85
CA VAL A 28 -8.29 -7.06 4.60
C VAL A 28 -7.60 -8.28 3.95
N HIS A 29 -6.36 -8.58 4.35
CA HIS A 29 -5.60 -9.74 3.90
C HIS A 29 -5.76 -10.97 4.79
N GLN A 30 -6.39 -10.84 5.98
CA GLN A 30 -6.64 -11.97 6.86
C GLN A 30 -7.66 -12.91 6.23
N ASP A 31 -7.34 -14.19 6.17
CA ASP A 31 -8.14 -15.25 5.51
C ASP A 31 -8.50 -14.96 4.04
N ALA A 32 -7.81 -14.02 3.41
CA ALA A 32 -8.01 -13.67 2.02
C ALA A 32 -7.25 -14.62 1.08
N THR A 33 -7.75 -14.78 -0.14
CA THR A 33 -7.05 -15.52 -1.18
C THR A 33 -5.94 -14.67 -1.76
N LEU A 34 -4.67 -15.07 -1.61
CA LEU A 34 -3.53 -14.43 -2.26
C LEU A 34 -3.71 -14.45 -3.77
N LEU A 35 -3.52 -13.30 -4.42
CA LEU A 35 -3.51 -13.17 -5.87
C LEU A 35 -2.06 -13.08 -6.37
N PRO A 36 -1.72 -13.76 -7.49
CA PRO A 36 -0.42 -13.59 -8.11
C PRO A 36 -0.18 -12.13 -8.46
N LEU A 37 1.00 -11.64 -8.08
CA LEU A 37 1.49 -10.30 -8.38
C LEU A 37 2.94 -10.41 -8.81
N ASP A 38 3.24 -9.87 -9.98
CA ASP A 38 4.60 -9.59 -10.41
C ASP A 38 4.83 -8.09 -10.25
N LEU A 39 5.91 -7.71 -9.55
CA LEU A 39 6.28 -6.33 -9.29
C LEU A 39 7.68 -6.10 -9.82
N GLN A 40 7.77 -5.25 -10.83
CA GLN A 40 9.05 -4.69 -11.26
C GLN A 40 9.23 -3.34 -10.58
N CYS A 41 10.37 -3.13 -9.92
CA CYS A 41 10.69 -1.83 -9.35
C CYS A 41 12.20 -1.66 -9.27
N ASP A 42 12.64 -0.41 -9.36
CA ASP A 42 14.05 -0.09 -9.11
C ASP A 42 14.39 -0.29 -7.63
N GLU A 43 15.68 -0.37 -7.35
CA GLU A 43 16.18 -0.45 -5.99
C GLU A 43 16.24 0.94 -5.34
N TYR A 44 16.04 0.98 -4.02
CA TYR A 44 16.48 2.07 -3.16
C TYR A 44 17.87 1.73 -2.62
N ALA A 45 18.80 2.67 -2.72
CA ALA A 45 20.18 2.52 -2.26
C ALA A 45 20.50 3.52 -1.15
N TYR A 46 21.21 3.05 -0.11
CA TYR A 46 21.76 3.88 0.95
C TYR A 46 23.18 3.40 1.29
N GLY A 47 24.19 4.19 0.91
CA GLY A 47 25.57 3.73 0.90
C GLY A 47 25.73 2.52 -0.03
N ASP A 48 26.33 1.45 0.47
CA ASP A 48 26.51 0.20 -0.28
C ASP A 48 25.31 -0.76 -0.20
N ALA A 49 24.33 -0.46 0.66
CA ALA A 49 23.15 -1.29 0.84
C ALA A 49 22.08 -0.97 -0.19
N LYS A 50 21.43 -2.00 -0.73
CA LYS A 50 20.32 -1.89 -1.68
C LYS A 50 19.18 -2.80 -1.30
N ILE A 51 17.97 -2.31 -1.50
CA ILE A 51 16.72 -3.05 -1.30
C ILE A 51 15.75 -2.70 -2.43
N PRO A 52 14.74 -3.54 -2.73
CA PRO A 52 13.64 -3.12 -3.59
C PRO A 52 13.01 -1.84 -3.06
N ALA A 53 12.84 -0.83 -3.91
CA ALA A 53 12.25 0.44 -3.45
C ALA A 53 10.78 0.28 -3.09
N LEU A 54 10.11 -0.70 -3.69
CA LEU A 54 8.69 -0.99 -3.47
C LEU A 54 8.51 -2.43 -3.02
N THR A 55 7.51 -2.64 -2.18
CA THR A 55 6.93 -3.98 -1.94
C THR A 55 5.44 -3.92 -2.17
N ALA A 56 4.86 -5.06 -2.56
CA ALA A 56 3.45 -5.12 -2.87
C ALA A 56 2.86 -6.51 -2.57
N THR A 57 1.58 -6.54 -2.22
CA THR A 57 0.80 -7.77 -2.09
C THR A 57 -0.63 -7.54 -2.55
N ALA A 58 -1.21 -8.54 -3.20
CA ALA A 58 -2.59 -8.50 -3.68
C ALA A 58 -3.38 -9.70 -3.13
N SER A 59 -4.60 -9.47 -2.68
CA SER A 59 -5.49 -10.56 -2.25
C SER A 59 -6.94 -10.26 -2.57
N ARG A 60 -7.77 -11.30 -2.59
CA ARG A 60 -9.22 -11.20 -2.68
C ARG A 60 -9.86 -11.67 -1.38
N ASN A 61 -10.65 -10.81 -0.74
CA ASN A 61 -11.36 -11.16 0.49
C ASN A 61 -12.61 -12.02 0.20
N HIS A 62 -13.33 -12.43 1.24
CA HIS A 62 -14.54 -13.26 1.11
C HIS A 62 -15.71 -12.54 0.41
N GLU A 63 -15.70 -11.20 0.36
CA GLU A 63 -16.69 -10.38 -0.33
C GLU A 63 -16.39 -10.24 -1.83
N GLY A 64 -15.26 -10.80 -2.29
CA GLY A 64 -14.81 -10.71 -3.66
C GLY A 64 -14.04 -9.42 -3.99
N ILE A 65 -13.82 -8.53 -3.01
CA ILE A 65 -13.08 -7.29 -3.18
C ILE A 65 -11.58 -7.60 -3.28
N VAL A 66 -10.95 -7.08 -4.33
CA VAL A 66 -9.50 -7.19 -4.52
C VAL A 66 -8.82 -6.06 -3.78
N HIS A 67 -7.89 -6.40 -2.91
CA HIS A 67 -7.06 -5.47 -2.15
C HIS A 67 -5.63 -5.51 -2.67
N LEU A 68 -5.06 -4.34 -2.94
CA LEU A 68 -3.66 -4.16 -3.31
C LEU A 68 -2.99 -3.29 -2.25
N SER A 69 -2.00 -3.85 -1.55
CA SER A 69 -1.17 -3.11 -0.61
C SER A 69 0.18 -2.82 -1.23
N LEU A 70 0.64 -1.58 -1.12
CA LEU A 70 1.89 -1.06 -1.68
C LEU A 70 2.66 -0.35 -0.58
N SER A 71 3.97 -0.60 -0.47
CA SER A 71 4.85 0.14 0.44
C SER A 71 6.00 0.75 -0.35
N ASN A 72 6.24 2.05 -0.17
CA ASN A 72 7.42 2.74 -0.68
C ASN A 72 8.47 2.89 0.41
N LEU A 73 9.58 2.19 0.24
CA LEU A 73 10.69 2.14 1.18
C LEU A 73 11.68 3.28 0.96
N ASP A 74 11.56 4.04 -0.13
CA ASP A 74 12.34 5.24 -0.36
C ASP A 74 11.81 6.38 0.52
N PRO A 75 12.61 6.93 1.45
CA PRO A 75 12.15 7.99 2.33
C PRO A 75 12.03 9.36 1.66
N ASN A 76 12.61 9.50 0.46
CA ASN A 76 12.80 10.80 -0.19
C ASN A 76 12.07 10.93 -1.52
N HIS A 77 11.84 9.83 -2.25
CA HIS A 77 11.25 9.88 -3.58
C HIS A 77 9.89 9.21 -3.65
N ALA A 78 8.90 9.97 -4.14
CA ALA A 78 7.63 9.41 -4.61
C ALA A 78 7.83 8.61 -5.90
N ARG A 79 6.94 7.65 -6.15
CA ARG A 79 7.02 6.74 -7.31
C ARG A 79 5.65 6.57 -7.96
N SER A 80 5.63 6.55 -9.29
CA SER A 80 4.45 6.21 -10.07
C SER A 80 4.47 4.71 -10.38
N VAL A 81 3.47 3.99 -9.88
CA VAL A 81 3.29 2.56 -10.11
C VAL A 81 2.14 2.36 -11.08
N THR A 82 2.34 1.57 -12.12
CA THR A 82 1.26 1.14 -13.01
C THR A 82 1.00 -0.35 -12.78
N CYS A 83 -0.24 -0.80 -12.90
CA CYS A 83 -0.61 -2.18 -12.70
C CYS A 83 -1.73 -2.56 -13.66
N ASN A 84 -1.52 -3.62 -14.42
CA ASN A 84 -2.53 -4.28 -15.20
C ASN A 84 -3.29 -5.25 -14.30
N VAL A 85 -4.52 -4.88 -13.98
CA VAL A 85 -5.46 -5.64 -13.16
C VAL A 85 -6.32 -6.48 -14.09
N ARG A 86 -6.02 -7.77 -14.22
CA ARG A 86 -6.69 -8.69 -15.15
C ARG A 86 -7.67 -9.60 -14.41
N GLY A 87 -8.77 -9.94 -15.09
CA GLY A 87 -9.76 -10.89 -14.56
C GLY A 87 -10.74 -10.30 -13.54
N ILE A 88 -10.72 -8.99 -13.35
CA ILE A 88 -11.72 -8.21 -12.61
C ILE A 88 -12.20 -7.06 -13.49
N ASP A 89 -13.50 -6.89 -13.59
CA ASP A 89 -14.11 -5.69 -14.14
C ASP A 89 -14.35 -4.71 -12.99
N ALA A 90 -13.30 -3.97 -12.64
CA ALA A 90 -13.32 -3.02 -11.54
C ALA A 90 -13.87 -1.67 -12.01
N ALA A 91 -14.97 -1.24 -11.40
CA ALA A 91 -15.60 0.04 -11.71
C ALA A 91 -15.09 1.17 -10.83
N LYS A 92 -14.56 0.84 -9.64
CA LYS A 92 -14.14 1.84 -8.65
C LYS A 92 -12.89 1.39 -7.90
N VAL A 93 -11.99 2.34 -7.65
CA VAL A 93 -10.89 2.20 -6.71
C VAL A 93 -11.08 3.17 -5.55
N SER A 94 -10.78 2.72 -4.34
CA SER A 94 -10.70 3.53 -3.13
C SER A 94 -9.44 3.15 -2.37
N GLY A 95 -8.86 4.08 -1.61
CA GLY A 95 -7.62 3.79 -0.91
C GLY A 95 -7.50 4.46 0.46
N ARG A 96 -6.58 3.94 1.26
CA ARG A 96 -6.06 4.57 2.46
C ARG A 96 -4.55 4.63 2.40
N ILE A 97 -3.96 5.70 2.92
CA ILE A 97 -2.52 5.90 3.01
C ILE A 97 -2.11 6.18 4.45
N LEU A 98 -0.99 5.59 4.86
CA LEU A 98 -0.24 5.96 6.05
C LEU A 98 1.12 6.50 5.61
N THR A 99 1.40 7.76 5.95
CA THR A 99 2.68 8.42 5.69
C THR A 99 2.85 9.59 6.66
N ALA A 100 4.02 10.24 6.63
CA ALA A 100 4.33 11.42 7.41
C ALA A 100 5.40 12.24 6.69
N ASP A 101 5.56 13.52 7.05
CA ASP A 101 6.58 14.39 6.44
C ASP A 101 8.01 13.95 6.77
N ALA A 102 8.22 13.47 8.01
CA ALA A 102 9.52 13.02 8.52
C ALA A 102 9.55 11.51 8.72
N MET A 103 10.70 10.88 8.43
CA MET A 103 10.90 9.43 8.54
C MET A 103 10.78 8.90 9.98
N ASN A 104 11.12 9.72 10.98
CA ASN A 104 11.06 9.37 12.40
C ASN A 104 9.81 9.95 13.11
N ALA A 105 8.83 10.42 12.35
CA ALA A 105 7.55 10.85 12.91
C ALA A 105 6.87 9.68 13.64
N HIS A 106 6.33 9.97 14.82
CA HIS A 106 5.66 8.99 15.66
C HIS A 106 4.56 9.67 16.48
N ASN A 107 3.64 8.86 17.00
CA ASN A 107 2.56 9.36 17.85
C ASN A 107 3.05 9.43 19.30
N THR A 108 2.69 10.52 19.98
CA THR A 108 2.96 10.73 21.42
C THR A 108 1.63 10.91 22.16
N PHE A 109 1.64 10.92 23.49
CA PHE A 109 0.41 11.17 24.25
C PHE A 109 -0.17 12.58 24.03
N ASP A 110 0.67 13.56 23.68
CA ASP A 110 0.24 14.94 23.42
C ASP A 110 -0.10 15.18 21.94
N ALA A 111 0.44 14.35 21.04
CA ALA A 111 0.15 14.37 19.61
C ALA A 111 -0.17 12.94 19.09
N PRO A 112 -1.32 12.36 19.50
CA PRO A 112 -1.61 10.93 19.31
C PRO A 112 -1.95 10.56 17.87
N GLU A 113 -2.15 11.55 17.00
CA GLU A 113 -2.62 11.37 15.63
C GLU A 113 -1.67 11.96 14.58
N THR A 114 -0.40 12.17 14.95
CA THR A 114 0.65 12.69 14.05
C THR A 114 0.83 11.81 12.81
N VAL A 115 0.74 10.49 12.99
CA VAL A 115 0.89 9.46 11.95
C VAL A 115 -0.30 8.52 12.06
N LYS A 116 -1.31 8.75 11.23
CA LYS A 116 -2.53 7.95 11.13
C LYS A 116 -2.97 7.76 9.68
N PRO A 117 -3.73 6.70 9.37
CA PRO A 117 -4.22 6.50 8.02
C PRO A 117 -5.24 7.58 7.64
N VAL A 118 -5.16 8.06 6.41
CA VAL A 118 -6.14 8.97 5.81
C VAL A 118 -6.64 8.40 4.47
N ALA A 119 -7.70 9.00 3.92
CA ALA A 119 -8.15 8.66 2.57
C ALA A 119 -7.04 8.92 1.54
N PHE A 120 -6.96 8.05 0.53
CA PHE A 120 -5.96 8.15 -0.53
C PHE A 120 -6.62 8.23 -1.90
N ASP A 121 -6.41 9.36 -2.56
CA ASP A 121 -6.98 9.67 -3.89
C ASP A 121 -5.93 9.63 -5.00
N GLY A 122 -4.70 9.19 -4.70
CA GLY A 122 -3.60 9.09 -5.67
C GLY A 122 -3.68 7.86 -6.58
N ALA A 123 -4.81 7.15 -6.61
CA ALA A 123 -5.03 5.98 -7.47
C ALA A 123 -6.09 6.27 -8.53
N GLN A 124 -5.81 5.85 -9.77
CA GLN A 124 -6.71 6.01 -10.90
C GLN A 124 -6.80 4.70 -11.67
N LEU A 125 -8.02 4.30 -12.02
CA LEU A 125 -8.28 3.10 -12.80
C LEU A 125 -8.87 3.49 -14.15
N ALA A 126 -8.24 3.04 -15.24
CA ALA A 126 -8.70 3.25 -16.61
C ALA A 126 -8.69 1.90 -17.34
N GLY A 127 -9.88 1.31 -17.51
CA GLY A 127 -10.02 -0.07 -17.99
C GLY A 127 -9.29 -1.03 -17.05
N GLU A 128 -8.38 -1.84 -17.60
CA GLU A 128 -7.56 -2.78 -16.81
C GLU A 128 -6.31 -2.13 -16.19
N THR A 129 -6.04 -0.85 -16.45
CA THR A 129 -4.80 -0.20 -16.00
C THR A 129 -5.06 0.67 -14.76
N LEU A 130 -4.51 0.24 -13.63
CA LEU A 130 -4.42 0.99 -12.39
C LEU A 130 -3.10 1.80 -12.37
N THR A 131 -3.17 3.10 -12.14
CA THR A 131 -2.01 3.96 -11.91
C THR A 131 -2.07 4.53 -10.49
N VAL A 132 -0.96 4.48 -9.76
CA VAL A 132 -0.84 4.89 -8.37
C VAL A 132 0.32 5.85 -8.20
N GLN A 133 0.04 7.06 -7.75
CA GLN A 133 1.05 8.02 -7.31
C GLN A 133 1.37 7.75 -5.84
N LEU A 134 2.39 6.94 -5.59
CA LEU A 134 2.77 6.46 -4.28
C LEU A 134 3.80 7.43 -3.65
N PRO A 135 3.46 8.15 -2.57
CA PRO A 135 4.40 9.06 -1.92
C PRO A 135 5.64 8.32 -1.37
N ALA A 136 6.69 9.07 -1.07
CA ALA A 136 7.83 8.56 -0.32
C ALA A 136 7.37 8.05 1.06
N LYS A 137 8.08 7.08 1.65
CA LYS A 137 7.84 6.58 3.03
C LYS A 137 6.34 6.39 3.34
N ALA A 138 5.68 5.61 2.48
CA ALA A 138 4.23 5.46 2.52
C ALA A 138 3.81 4.01 2.43
N VAL A 139 2.74 3.66 3.16
CA VAL A 139 1.99 2.42 3.00
C VAL A 139 0.61 2.79 2.48
N VAL A 140 0.22 2.20 1.35
CA VAL A 140 -1.10 2.40 0.73
C VAL A 140 -1.80 1.06 0.65
N VAL A 141 -3.08 1.04 1.01
CA VAL A 141 -3.98 -0.09 0.75
C VAL A 141 -5.12 0.39 -0.13
N LEU A 142 -5.25 -0.23 -1.30
CA LEU A 142 -6.30 0.03 -2.27
C LEU A 142 -7.32 -1.10 -2.23
N ALA A 143 -8.59 -0.75 -2.38
CA ALA A 143 -9.69 -1.68 -2.62
C ALA A 143 -10.25 -1.41 -4.02
N LEU A 144 -10.25 -2.45 -4.85
CA LEU A 144 -10.82 -2.47 -6.19
C LEU A 144 -12.18 -3.15 -6.11
N HIS A 145 -13.22 -2.36 -6.37
CA HIS A 145 -14.61 -2.80 -6.33
C HIS A 145 -15.04 -3.18 -7.75
N GLY A 146 -15.25 -4.47 -7.96
CA GLY A 146 -15.55 -5.04 -9.26
C GLY A 146 -15.99 -6.48 -9.19
N GLN A 147 -16.58 -6.98 -10.27
CA GLN A 147 -16.93 -8.39 -10.41
C GLN A 147 -15.77 -9.13 -11.07
N CYS A 148 -15.37 -10.28 -10.50
CA CYS A 148 -14.44 -11.18 -11.18
C CYS A 148 -15.13 -11.76 -12.43
N VAL A 149 -14.58 -11.46 -13.60
CA VAL A 149 -15.19 -11.87 -14.89
C VAL A 149 -14.81 -13.30 -15.30
N HIS A 150 -13.87 -13.95 -14.61
CA HIS A 150 -13.46 -15.35 -14.81
C HIS A 150 -13.06 -16.01 -13.48
N ASN A 151 -12.99 -17.35 -13.46
CA ASN A 151 -12.54 -18.15 -12.30
C ASN A 151 -11.08 -17.87 -11.85
N TYR A 152 -10.32 -17.01 -12.54
CA TYR A 152 -8.94 -16.64 -12.22
C TYR A 152 -8.73 -15.12 -12.35
N CYS A 153 -8.57 -14.43 -11.22
CA CYS A 153 -8.13 -13.03 -11.16
C CYS A 153 -6.60 -12.99 -11.06
N ARG A 154 -5.90 -12.20 -11.90
CA ARG A 154 -4.43 -12.03 -11.85
C ARG A 154 -4.08 -10.54 -11.94
N THR A 155 -3.14 -10.07 -11.11
CA THR A 155 -2.64 -8.68 -11.13
C THR A 155 -1.18 -8.65 -11.58
N VAL A 156 -0.81 -7.74 -12.46
CA VAL A 156 0.58 -7.55 -12.93
C VAL A 156 0.96 -6.09 -12.74
N ALA A 157 1.83 -5.76 -11.79
CA ALA A 157 2.30 -4.39 -11.54
C ALA A 157 3.61 -4.10 -12.30
N ALA A 158 3.59 -3.11 -13.19
CA ALA A 158 4.74 -2.62 -13.94
C ALA A 158 4.98 -1.11 -13.66
N PRO A 159 6.20 -0.66 -13.37
CA PRO A 159 6.44 0.76 -13.12
C PRO A 159 6.35 1.54 -14.43
N ALA A 160 5.78 2.74 -14.38
CA ALA A 160 5.90 3.70 -15.47
C ALA A 160 7.31 4.31 -15.44
N CYS A 161 8.29 3.59 -15.96
CA CYS A 161 9.59 4.16 -16.35
C CYS A 161 9.75 3.90 -17.85
N SER A 162 9.66 4.97 -18.63
CA SER A 162 9.69 4.95 -20.09
C SER A 162 10.99 4.36 -20.63
N LYS A 163 10.93 3.16 -21.22
CA LYS A 163 11.54 2.85 -22.52
C LYS A 163 10.68 1.85 -23.29
N ILE A 164 9.86 2.39 -24.17
CA ILE A 164 9.38 1.68 -25.37
C ILE A 164 10.61 1.42 -26.25
N PHE A 165 10.87 0.16 -26.63
CA PHE A 165 11.37 -0.33 -27.95
C PHE A 165 11.47 -1.87 -27.85
N ARG A 166 10.53 -2.62 -28.47
CA ARG A 166 10.67 -3.46 -29.69
C ARG A 166 11.79 -4.50 -29.59
N GLN A 167 11.63 -5.78 -29.94
CA GLN A 167 10.82 -6.42 -30.99
C GLN A 167 10.14 -7.69 -30.47
#